data_AF-A0A5M9MB93-F1
#
_entry.id   AF-A0A5M9MB93-F1
#
_cell.length_a   1.000
_cell.length_b   1.000
_cell.length_c   1.000
_cell.angle_alpha   90.00
_cell.angle_beta   90.00
_cell.angle_gamma   90.00
#
_symmetry.space_group_name_H-M   'P 1'
#
loop_
_entity.id
_entity.type
_entity.pdbx_description
1 polymer ?
#
loop_
_entity_poly.entity_id
_entity_poly.type
_entity_poly.pdbx_seq_one_letter_code
_entity_poly.pdbx_strand_id
1 'polypeptide(L)'
;MPDNWKYSLAGLFNLAVFDETHTLRNPTSSHSCFQVGAGRVQPAAASYTYNAEDAATAGYGNEKIFQLPAGHEFEAMLTSEEVVEQWILHPEVGSEVAGQRMRWILELLMIRRTLTSEIPFNSGHRIGSDIPGAQKQIVSASFDDYERATYKAAEKNIFGACLSKMRTQPGSSISTTGNCEN
;
A
#
# COMPACT_ATOMS: atom_id res chain seq x y z
N MET A 1 13.44 13.94 -13.86
CA MET A 1 14.25 13.43 -14.99
C MET A 1 14.74 14.61 -15.81
N PRO A 2 15.85 14.52 -16.56
CA PRO A 2 16.27 15.62 -17.42
C PRO A 2 15.24 15.87 -18.52
N ASP A 3 14.87 17.12 -18.73
CA ASP A 3 14.12 17.53 -19.91
C ASP A 3 14.94 17.09 -21.14
N ASN A 4 14.34 16.34 -22.06
CA ASN A 4 14.96 15.75 -23.27
C ASN A 4 15.66 14.38 -23.12
N TRP A 5 15.16 13.49 -22.25
CA TRP A 5 15.62 12.11 -22.30
C TRP A 5 15.28 11.44 -23.65
N LYS A 6 16.30 10.89 -24.32
CA LYS A 6 16.22 10.31 -25.69
C LYS A 6 15.14 9.22 -25.85
N TYR A 7 14.79 8.53 -24.76
CA TYR A 7 13.82 7.44 -24.75
C TYR A 7 12.49 7.83 -24.07
N SER A 8 12.17 9.12 -24.02
CA SER A 8 10.87 9.59 -23.53
C SER A 8 9.73 8.96 -24.33
N LEU A 9 8.77 8.36 -23.62
CA LEU A 9 7.55 7.79 -24.20
C LEU A 9 6.39 8.80 -24.20
N ALA A 10 6.63 10.04 -23.78
CA ALA A 10 5.61 11.08 -23.70
C ALA A 10 4.99 11.35 -25.07
N GLY A 11 3.65 11.30 -25.15
CA GLY A 11 2.90 11.58 -26.38
C GLY A 11 2.92 10.45 -27.43
N LEU A 12 3.58 9.31 -27.16
CA LEU A 12 3.62 8.18 -28.09
C LEU A 12 2.41 7.24 -27.98
N PHE A 13 1.73 7.25 -26.83
CA PHE A 13 0.60 6.37 -26.55
C PHE A 13 -0.62 7.16 -26.12
N ASN A 14 -1.80 6.79 -26.61
CA ASN A 14 -3.07 7.36 -26.12
C ASN A 14 -3.58 6.64 -24.86
N LEU A 15 -3.21 5.37 -24.71
CA LEU A 15 -3.58 4.51 -23.59
C LEU A 15 -2.42 3.57 -23.29
N ALA A 16 -2.11 3.39 -22.01
CA ALA A 16 -1.19 2.39 -21.53
C ALA A 16 -1.96 1.40 -20.65
N VAL A 17 -1.79 0.11 -20.90
CA VAL A 17 -2.39 -0.96 -20.11
C VAL A 17 -1.26 -1.72 -19.45
N PHE A 18 -1.31 -1.80 -18.12
CA PHE A 18 -0.33 -2.51 -17.31
C PHE A 18 -0.99 -3.75 -16.73
N ASP A 19 -0.39 -4.91 -16.98
CA ASP A 19 -0.74 -6.16 -16.30
C ASP A 19 0.16 -6.33 -15.07
N GLU A 20 -0.34 -6.96 -14.01
CA GLU A 20 0.40 -7.18 -12.75
C GLU A 20 1.04 -5.90 -12.15
N THR A 21 0.25 -4.83 -12.03
CA THR A 21 0.66 -3.48 -11.59
C THR A 21 1.31 -3.42 -10.20
N HIS A 22 1.19 -4.48 -9.40
CA HIS A 22 1.88 -4.57 -8.11
C HIS A 22 3.42 -4.48 -8.24
N THR A 23 3.96 -4.81 -9.41
CA THR A 23 5.38 -4.64 -9.76
C THR A 23 5.84 -3.18 -9.77
N LEU A 24 4.92 -2.22 -9.93
CA LEU A 24 5.20 -0.79 -9.98
C LEU A 24 5.33 -0.13 -8.59
N ARG A 25 5.06 -0.88 -7.50
CA ARG A 25 4.97 -0.33 -6.14
C ARG A 25 6.26 0.33 -5.64
N ASN A 26 7.43 -0.11 -6.11
CA ASN A 26 8.70 0.46 -5.67
C ASN A 26 9.12 1.60 -6.60
N PRO A 27 9.03 2.88 -6.18
CA PRO A 27 9.36 4.03 -7.01
C PRO A 27 10.85 4.14 -7.35
N THR A 28 11.72 3.39 -6.65
CA THR A 28 13.16 3.33 -6.94
C THR A 28 13.52 2.21 -7.90
N SER A 29 12.57 1.34 -8.24
CA SER A 29 12.82 0.25 -9.18
C SER A 29 12.91 0.78 -10.60
N SER A 30 13.73 0.14 -11.44
CA SER A 30 13.75 0.43 -12.88
C SER A 30 12.41 0.15 -13.59
N HIS A 31 11.49 -0.56 -12.92
CA HIS A 31 10.18 -0.95 -13.44
C HIS A 31 9.08 0.04 -13.07
N SER A 32 9.26 0.92 -12.07
CA SER A 32 8.23 1.92 -11.73
C SER A 32 8.10 2.94 -12.85
N CYS A 33 7.06 2.76 -13.65
CA CYS A 33 6.82 3.48 -14.88
C CYS A 33 6.21 4.87 -14.60
N PHE A 34 7.01 5.80 -14.09
CA PHE A 34 6.63 7.22 -13.94
C PHE A 34 6.64 8.02 -15.27
N GLN A 35 6.96 7.38 -16.41
CA GLN A 35 7.37 8.07 -17.65
C GLN A 35 6.47 7.82 -18.86
N VAL A 36 5.39 7.04 -18.71
CA VAL A 36 4.41 6.90 -19.78
C VAL A 36 3.42 8.06 -19.67
N GLY A 37 3.79 9.19 -20.28
CA GLY A 37 2.86 10.27 -20.58
C GLY A 37 1.90 9.83 -21.67
N ALA A 38 0.98 8.92 -21.34
CA ALA A 38 -0.09 8.53 -22.24
C ALA A 38 -1.10 9.69 -22.34
N GLY A 39 -1.55 10.03 -23.55
CA GLY A 39 -2.40 11.19 -23.88
C GLY A 39 -3.79 11.21 -23.23
N ARG A 40 -4.10 10.24 -22.36
CA ARG A 40 -5.31 10.20 -21.54
C ARG A 40 -5.08 9.75 -20.10
N VAL A 41 -3.84 9.86 -19.60
CA VAL A 41 -3.68 10.31 -18.22
C VAL A 41 -3.85 11.82 -18.35
N GLN A 42 -4.89 12.43 -17.77
CA GLN A 42 -4.88 13.87 -17.55
C GLN A 42 -4.07 14.12 -16.28
N PRO A 43 -2.75 14.40 -16.32
CA PRO A 43 -2.26 15.44 -15.44
C PRO A 43 -2.79 16.72 -16.05
N ALA A 44 -3.92 17.22 -15.53
CA ALA A 44 -4.33 18.59 -15.79
C ALA A 44 -3.25 19.50 -15.17
N ALA A 45 -2.15 19.70 -15.89
CA ALA A 45 -1.16 20.73 -15.65
C ALA A 45 -1.72 22.10 -16.11
N ALA A 46 -2.95 22.39 -15.70
CA ALA A 46 -3.42 23.74 -15.48
C ALA A 46 -3.41 23.91 -13.96
N SER A 47 -2.44 24.68 -13.46
CA SER A 47 -2.16 24.98 -12.06
C SER A 47 -3.40 25.21 -11.19
N TYR A 48 -3.96 24.13 -10.69
CA TYR A 48 -4.73 24.11 -9.45
C TYR A 48 -4.12 23.03 -8.57
N THR A 49 -2.98 23.36 -7.96
CA THR A 49 -2.44 22.59 -6.83
C THR A 49 -3.36 22.86 -5.66
N TYR A 50 -4.51 22.20 -5.65
CA TYR A 50 -5.37 22.20 -4.50
C TYR A 50 -4.68 21.35 -3.43
N ASN A 51 -4.28 21.97 -2.34
CA ASN A 51 -3.71 21.29 -1.19
C ASN A 51 -4.84 20.78 -0.30
N ALA A 52 -4.52 19.84 0.60
CA ALA A 52 -5.45 19.39 1.64
C ALA A 52 -6.06 20.58 2.43
N GLU A 53 -5.28 21.65 2.61
CA GLU A 53 -5.71 22.90 3.25
C GLU A 53 -6.77 23.66 2.44
N ASP A 54 -6.72 23.60 1.10
CA ASP A 54 -7.68 24.27 0.23
C ASP A 54 -9.05 23.57 0.29
N ALA A 55 -9.06 22.25 0.37
CA ALA A 55 -10.29 21.47 0.59
C ALA A 55 -10.89 21.71 1.97
N ALA A 56 -10.06 21.79 3.01
CA ALA A 56 -10.50 22.15 4.36
C ALA A 56 -11.09 23.57 4.41
N THR A 57 -10.48 24.52 3.70
CA THR A 57 -10.94 25.91 3.59
C THR A 57 -12.25 26.03 2.79
N ALA A 58 -12.44 25.18 1.78
CA ALA A 58 -13.67 25.06 1.01
C ALA A 58 -14.84 24.40 1.77
N GLY A 59 -14.65 24.06 3.06
CA GLY A 59 -15.69 23.47 3.91
C GLY A 59 -15.87 21.97 3.75
N TYR A 60 -15.00 21.31 2.98
CA TYR A 60 -14.91 19.85 2.93
C TYR A 60 -14.06 19.37 4.09
N GLY A 61 -14.71 19.06 5.21
CA GLY A 61 -14.04 18.37 6.31
C GLY A 61 -13.51 17.00 5.90
N ASN A 62 -12.63 16.42 6.73
CA ASN A 62 -11.89 15.18 6.49
C ASN A 62 -12.74 13.97 6.00
N GLU A 63 -14.04 13.94 6.25
CA GLU A 63 -14.92 12.85 5.78
C GLU A 63 -15.65 13.18 4.47
N LYS A 64 -15.94 14.45 4.23
CA LYS A 64 -16.73 14.90 3.08
C LYS A 64 -15.92 14.91 1.80
N ILE A 65 -14.60 15.08 1.87
CA ILE A 65 -13.75 15.02 0.68
C ILE A 65 -13.83 13.64 0.00
N PHE A 66 -13.97 12.56 0.77
CA PHE A 66 -13.96 11.21 0.21
C PHE A 66 -15.34 10.81 -0.36
N GLN A 67 -16.35 11.66 -0.21
CA GLN A 67 -17.70 11.46 -0.73
C GLN A 67 -18.01 12.40 -1.90
N LEU A 68 -16.97 12.93 -2.56
CA LEU A 68 -17.14 13.78 -3.72
C LEU A 68 -17.75 12.99 -4.90
N PRO A 69 -18.65 13.61 -5.68
CA PRO A 69 -19.19 12.99 -6.88
C PRO A 69 -18.11 12.85 -7.96
N ALA A 70 -18.26 11.85 -8.83
CA ALA A 70 -17.38 11.70 -10.00
C ALA A 70 -17.43 12.96 -10.89
N GLY A 71 -16.25 13.44 -11.30
CA GLY A 71 -16.06 14.68 -12.05
C GLY A 71 -15.90 15.94 -11.19
N HIS A 72 -15.79 15.82 -9.86
CA HIS A 72 -15.56 16.96 -8.99
C HIS A 72 -14.13 17.53 -9.15
N GLU A 73 -13.96 18.84 -9.00
CA GLU A 73 -12.66 19.51 -9.20
C GLU A 73 -11.54 18.99 -8.26
N PHE A 74 -11.90 18.62 -7.03
CA PHE A 74 -10.99 18.03 -6.05
C PHE A 74 -10.84 16.50 -6.16
N GLU A 75 -11.48 15.84 -7.14
CA GLU A 75 -11.39 14.36 -7.29
C GLU A 75 -9.94 13.91 -7.51
N ALA A 76 -9.16 14.67 -8.29
CA ALA A 76 -7.74 14.38 -8.52
C ALA A 76 -6.91 14.42 -7.22
N MET A 77 -7.31 15.25 -6.25
CA MET A 77 -6.62 15.39 -4.96
C MET A 77 -6.76 14.12 -4.10
N LEU A 78 -7.82 13.32 -4.29
CA LEU A 78 -8.03 12.08 -3.54
C LEU A 78 -6.90 11.07 -3.73
N THR A 79 -6.17 11.17 -4.83
CA THR A 79 -5.03 10.30 -5.15
C THR A 79 -3.67 10.93 -4.85
N SER A 80 -3.66 12.15 -4.32
CA SER A 80 -2.41 12.84 -3.98
C SER A 80 -1.75 12.17 -2.76
N GLU A 81 -0.42 12.19 -2.75
CA GLU A 81 0.37 11.64 -1.66
C GLU A 81 0.03 12.36 -0.34
N GLU A 82 -0.14 13.68 -0.39
CA GLU A 82 -0.43 14.51 0.78
C GLU A 82 -1.76 14.14 1.45
N VAL A 83 -2.83 13.94 0.67
CA VAL A 83 -4.14 13.55 1.23
C VAL A 83 -4.08 12.15 1.82
N VAL A 84 -3.39 11.22 1.16
CA VAL A 84 -3.25 9.85 1.68
C VAL A 84 -2.44 9.86 2.97
N GLU A 85 -1.31 10.57 3.03
CA GLU A 85 -0.46 10.63 4.21
C GLU A 85 -1.15 11.34 5.38
N GLN A 86 -1.77 12.50 5.14
CA GLN A 86 -2.36 13.31 6.21
C GLN A 86 -3.70 12.76 6.69
N TRP A 87 -4.54 12.23 5.79
CA TRP A 87 -5.93 11.93 6.12
C TRP A 87 -6.23 10.43 6.14
N ILE A 88 -5.32 9.57 5.70
CA ILE A 88 -5.51 8.10 5.77
C ILE A 88 -4.43 7.45 6.63
N LEU A 89 -3.17 7.72 6.35
CA LEU A 89 -2.02 7.07 7.00
C LEU A 89 -1.54 7.79 8.27
N HIS A 90 -2.17 8.91 8.62
CA HIS A 90 -1.77 9.69 9.79
C HIS A 90 -1.93 8.89 11.08
N PRO A 91 -0.95 8.92 12.00
CA PRO A 91 -0.95 8.05 13.20
C PRO A 91 -2.17 8.21 14.12
N GLU A 92 -2.81 9.37 14.10
CA GLU A 92 -4.01 9.66 14.89
C GLU A 92 -5.30 9.10 14.26
N VAL A 93 -5.25 8.65 13.01
CA VAL A 93 -6.41 8.07 12.33
C VAL A 93 -6.51 6.60 12.68
N GLY A 94 -7.63 6.21 13.31
CA GLY A 94 -7.91 4.81 13.61
C GLY A 94 -7.97 3.95 12.34
N SER A 95 -7.51 2.70 12.44
CA SER A 95 -7.42 1.77 11.30
C SER A 95 -8.75 1.55 10.57
N GLU A 96 -9.87 1.59 11.30
CA GLU A 96 -11.21 1.47 10.74
C GLU A 96 -11.57 2.65 9.84
N VAL A 97 -11.32 3.88 10.33
CA VAL A 97 -11.57 5.12 9.58
C VAL A 97 -10.63 5.19 8.37
N ALA A 98 -9.36 4.84 8.53
CA ALA A 98 -8.41 4.76 7.43
C ALA A 98 -8.88 3.76 6.36
N GLY A 99 -9.34 2.57 6.78
CA GLY A 99 -9.89 1.57 5.88
C GLY A 99 -11.12 2.03 5.11
N GLN A 100 -12.04 2.74 5.78
CA GLN A 100 -13.22 3.30 5.14
C GLN A 100 -12.88 4.41 4.14
N ARG A 101 -11.93 5.30 4.47
CA ARG A 101 -11.45 6.36 3.57
C ARG A 101 -10.77 5.78 2.33
N MET A 102 -9.89 4.79 2.53
CA MET A 102 -9.25 4.08 1.43
C MET A 102 -10.27 3.36 0.55
N ARG A 103 -11.33 2.78 1.14
CA ARG A 103 -12.41 2.13 0.40
C ARG A 103 -13.12 3.10 -0.54
N TRP A 104 -13.44 4.31 -0.09
CA TRP A 104 -14.10 5.32 -0.92
C TRP A 104 -13.24 5.74 -2.13
N ILE A 105 -11.94 5.95 -1.94
CA ILE A 105 -11.03 6.24 -3.05
C ILE A 105 -10.98 5.07 -4.04
N LEU A 106 -10.83 3.85 -3.53
CA LEU A 106 -10.72 2.66 -4.38
C LEU A 106 -12.02 2.36 -5.13
N GLU A 107 -13.18 2.75 -4.61
CA GLU A 107 -14.47 2.60 -5.29
C GLU A 107 -14.54 3.43 -6.60
N LEU A 108 -13.86 4.58 -6.64
CA LEU A 108 -13.80 5.43 -7.83
C LEU A 108 -12.80 4.91 -8.88
N LEU A 109 -11.69 4.31 -8.43
CA LEU A 109 -10.53 4.02 -9.28
C LEU A 109 -10.39 2.54 -9.66
N MET A 110 -10.93 1.64 -8.84
CA MET A 110 -10.65 0.21 -8.93
C MET A 110 -11.93 -0.60 -8.97
N ILE A 111 -12.06 -1.41 -10.02
CA ILE A 111 -13.06 -2.48 -10.07
C ILE A 111 -12.42 -3.74 -9.49
N ARG A 112 -12.90 -4.18 -8.32
CA ARG A 112 -12.49 -5.46 -7.72
C ARG A 112 -13.65 -6.43 -7.70
N ARG A 113 -13.44 -7.62 -8.28
CA ARG A 113 -14.38 -8.74 -8.18
C ARG A 113 -13.78 -9.86 -7.34
N THR A 114 -14.64 -10.61 -6.66
CA THR A 114 -14.25 -11.80 -5.87
C THR A 114 -14.73 -13.06 -6.58
N LEU A 115 -14.17 -14.22 -6.20
CA LEU A 115 -14.63 -15.52 -6.68
C LEU A 115 -16.12 -15.79 -6.37
N THR A 116 -16.67 -15.11 -5.37
CA THR A 116 -18.09 -15.20 -5.01
C THR A 116 -19.00 -14.26 -5.80
N SER A 117 -18.44 -13.35 -6.60
CA SER A 117 -19.21 -12.39 -7.39
C SER A 117 -19.90 -13.09 -8.57
N GLU A 118 -21.09 -12.60 -8.95
CA GLU A 118 -21.87 -13.08 -10.09
C GLU A 118 -21.87 -12.02 -11.20
N ILE A 119 -21.88 -12.45 -12.47
CA ILE A 119 -22.05 -11.54 -13.59
C ILE A 119 -23.54 -11.14 -13.66
N PRO A 120 -23.89 -9.84 -13.70
CA PRO A 120 -25.26 -9.34 -13.59
C PRO A 120 -26.10 -9.54 -14.87
N PHE A 121 -26.05 -10.74 -15.46
CA PHE A 121 -26.86 -11.16 -16.60
C PHE A 121 -27.85 -12.27 -16.23
N ASN A 122 -28.23 -12.38 -14.95
CA ASN A 122 -29.10 -13.43 -14.40
C ASN A 122 -28.65 -14.86 -14.77
N SER A 123 -27.35 -15.05 -14.91
CA SER A 123 -26.79 -16.35 -15.29
C SER A 123 -26.82 -17.36 -14.14
N GLY A 124 -26.90 -16.90 -12.88
CA GLY A 124 -26.68 -17.72 -11.70
C GLY A 124 -25.22 -18.17 -11.54
N HIS A 125 -24.34 -17.83 -12.49
CA HIS A 125 -22.97 -18.33 -12.55
C HIS A 125 -22.02 -17.38 -11.82
N ARG A 126 -21.40 -17.90 -10.75
CA ARG A 126 -20.41 -17.16 -9.96
C ARG A 126 -19.04 -17.30 -10.61
N ILE A 127 -18.17 -16.29 -10.49
CA ILE A 127 -16.83 -16.34 -11.10
C ILE A 127 -16.02 -17.56 -10.64
N GLY A 128 -16.19 -17.96 -9.37
CA GLY A 128 -15.49 -19.09 -8.78
C GLY A 128 -16.21 -20.43 -8.82
N SER A 129 -17.40 -20.55 -9.45
CA SER A 129 -18.12 -21.84 -9.48
C SER A 129 -17.33 -22.93 -10.22
N ASP A 130 -16.54 -22.54 -11.24
CA ASP A 130 -15.71 -23.47 -12.01
C ASP A 130 -14.29 -23.63 -11.45
N ILE A 131 -13.94 -22.88 -10.40
CA ILE A 131 -12.60 -22.90 -9.81
C ILE A 131 -12.62 -23.86 -8.61
N PRO A 132 -11.80 -24.92 -8.63
CA PRO A 132 -11.72 -25.82 -7.48
C PRO A 132 -11.26 -25.05 -6.24
N GLY A 133 -11.83 -25.40 -5.09
CA GLY A 133 -11.46 -24.76 -3.82
C GLY A 133 -9.96 -24.86 -3.55
N ALA A 134 -9.37 -23.77 -3.05
CA ALA A 134 -7.97 -23.78 -2.65
C ALA A 134 -7.79 -24.62 -1.36
N GLN A 135 -6.90 -25.61 -1.40
CA GLN A 135 -6.50 -26.37 -0.21
C GLN A 135 -5.10 -25.94 0.22
N LYS A 136 -4.96 -25.50 1.47
CA LYS A 136 -3.66 -25.15 2.06
C LYS A 136 -3.21 -26.30 2.95
N GLN A 137 -2.15 -27.00 2.55
CA GLN A 137 -1.49 -28.01 3.37
C GLN A 137 -0.24 -27.41 4.02
N ILE A 138 -0.14 -27.50 5.34
CA ILE A 138 1.08 -27.15 6.06
C ILE A 138 1.98 -28.37 6.08
N VAL A 139 3.15 -28.28 5.46
CA VAL A 139 4.17 -29.31 5.50
C VAL A 139 5.16 -28.93 6.60
N SER A 140 5.17 -29.68 7.70
CA SER A 140 6.17 -29.53 8.75
C SER A 140 7.47 -30.20 8.32
N ALA A 141 8.50 -29.40 8.03
CA ALA A 141 9.86 -29.90 7.82
C ALA A 141 10.62 -29.89 9.15
N SER A 142 11.33 -30.98 9.45
CA SER A 142 12.23 -31.05 10.59
C SER A 142 13.66 -30.72 10.14
N PHE A 143 14.34 -29.84 10.87
CA PHE A 143 15.77 -29.59 10.65
C PHE A 143 16.58 -30.86 10.90
N ASP A 144 17.52 -31.14 9.99
CA ASP A 144 18.57 -32.10 10.26
C ASP A 144 19.55 -31.56 11.32
N ASP A 145 20.46 -32.41 11.80
CA ASP A 145 21.39 -32.03 12.86
C ASP A 145 22.36 -30.92 12.43
N TYR A 146 22.72 -30.87 11.13
CA TYR A 146 23.64 -29.88 10.58
C TYR A 146 22.97 -28.49 10.44
N GLU A 147 21.76 -28.44 9.88
CA GLU A 147 20.92 -27.25 9.79
C GLU A 147 20.60 -26.71 11.18
N ARG A 148 20.27 -27.60 12.14
CA ARG A 148 20.01 -27.20 13.52
C ARG A 148 21.24 -26.60 14.19
N ALA A 149 22.42 -27.18 13.97
CA ALA A 149 23.67 -26.63 14.49
C ALA A 149 23.99 -25.26 13.86
N THR A 150 23.80 -25.14 12.55
CA THR A 150 23.99 -23.89 11.81
C THR A 150 23.03 -22.79 12.29
N TYR A 151 21.75 -23.13 12.46
CA TYR A 151 20.74 -22.21 12.97
C TYR A 151 21.08 -21.73 14.38
N LYS A 152 21.45 -22.64 15.30
CA LYS A 152 21.87 -22.27 16.67
C LYS A 152 23.12 -21.40 16.70
N ALA A 153 24.08 -21.65 15.80
CA ALA A 153 25.28 -20.81 15.69
C ALA A 153 24.94 -19.39 15.21
N ALA A 154 24.04 -19.26 14.23
CA ALA A 154 23.55 -17.97 13.75
C ALA A 154 22.74 -17.22 14.81
N GLU A 155 21.87 -17.93 15.54
CA GLU A 155 21.06 -17.38 16.63
C GLU A 155 21.95 -16.71 17.69
N LYS A 156 23.03 -17.37 18.12
CA LYS A 156 23.97 -16.83 19.11
C LYS A 156 24.60 -15.50 18.67
N ASN A 157 24.91 -15.35 17.39
CA ASN A 157 25.50 -14.12 16.85
C ASN A 157 24.47 -12.97 16.78
N ILE A 158 23.23 -13.27 16.41
CA ILE A 158 22.15 -12.28 16.34
C ILE A 158 21.73 -11.84 17.74
N PHE A 159 21.53 -12.78 18.67
CA PHE A 159 21.20 -12.46 20.06
C PHE A 159 22.32 -11.66 20.75
N GLY A 160 23.58 -12.03 20.53
CA GLY A 160 24.72 -11.27 21.05
C GLY A 160 24.75 -9.83 20.55
N ALA A 161 24.54 -9.62 19.25
CA ALA A 161 24.51 -8.29 18.63
C ALA A 161 23.29 -7.45 19.05
N CYS A 162 22.15 -8.09 19.29
CA CYS A 162 20.94 -7.42 19.77
C CYS A 162 21.08 -6.99 21.24
N LEU A 163 21.62 -7.87 22.09
CA LEU A 163 21.90 -7.58 23.50
C LEU A 163 22.97 -6.49 23.67
N SER A 164 24.01 -6.49 22.83
CA SER A 164 25.03 -5.42 22.88
C SER A 164 24.44 -4.05 22.50
N LYS A 165 23.51 -4.01 21.52
CA LYS A 165 22.80 -2.79 21.11
C LYS A 165 21.82 -2.29 22.17
N MET A 166 21.14 -3.18 22.90
CA MET A 166 20.29 -2.79 24.04
C MET A 166 21.11 -2.20 25.20
N ARG A 167 22.33 -2.70 25.43
CA ARG A 167 23.22 -2.20 26.49
C ARG A 167 23.86 -0.85 26.17
N THR A 168 23.86 -0.42 24.90
CA THR A 168 24.43 0.87 24.45
C THR A 168 23.43 2.01 24.36
N GLN A 169 22.16 1.83 24.76
CA GLN A 169 21.27 2.97 24.99
C GLN A 169 21.42 3.44 26.45
N PRO A 170 22.08 4.59 26.71
CA PRO A 170 22.13 5.14 28.06
C PRO A 170 20.80 5.84 28.33
N GLY A 171 19.87 5.18 29.03
CA GLY A 171 18.66 5.88 29.50
C GLY A 171 17.49 5.05 30.02
N SER A 172 17.32 3.77 29.67
CA SER A 172 16.16 3.01 30.18
C SER A 172 16.55 2.04 31.29
N SER A 173 16.44 2.48 32.54
CA SER A 173 16.47 1.60 33.71
C SER A 173 15.22 0.71 33.72
N ILE A 174 15.38 -0.57 33.39
CA ILE A 174 14.36 -1.59 33.63
C ILE A 174 14.57 -2.13 35.06
N SER A 175 13.66 -1.77 35.97
CA SER A 175 13.61 -2.31 37.33
C SER A 175 13.19 -3.77 37.28
N THR A 176 14.11 -4.68 37.63
CA THR A 176 13.81 -6.10 37.77
C THR A 176 13.74 -6.43 39.26
N THR A 177 12.54 -6.36 39.85
CA THR A 177 12.24 -7.02 41.13
C THR A 177 11.33 -8.20 40.84
N GLY A 178 11.94 -9.35 40.59
CA GLY A 178 11.28 -10.65 40.59
C GLY A 178 11.83 -11.45 41.75
N ASN A 179 11.10 -11.46 42.87
CA ASN A 179 11.38 -12.32 44.01
C ASN A 179 11.24 -13.79 43.59
N CYS A 180 12.32 -14.56 43.72
CA CYS A 180 12.23 -16.00 43.88
C CYS A 180 12.13 -16.27 45.38
N GLU A 181 10.99 -16.77 45.85
CA GLU A 181 10.88 -17.47 47.12
C GLU A 181 10.63 -18.96 46.85
N ASN A 182 11.22 -19.76 47.76
CA ASN A 182 11.52 -21.19 47.67
C ASN A 182 10.31 -22.12 47.68
#